data_AF-A0A2E8GE58-F1
#
_entry.id   AF-A0A2E8GE58-F1
#
_cell.length_a   1.000
_cell.length_b   1.000
_cell.length_c   1.000
_cell.angle_alpha   90.00
_cell.angle_beta   90.00
_cell.angle_gamma   90.00
#
_symmetry.space_group_name_H-M   'P 1'
#
loop_
_entity.id
_entity.type
_entity.pdbx_description
1 polymer ?
#
loop_
_entity_poly.entity_id
_entity_poly.type
_entity_poly.pdbx_seq_one_letter_code
_entity_poly.pdbx_strand_id
1 'polypeptide(L)'
;MGYYFGVANPVKDPVDSLKSQVKTMTSTVIEKSSEFTHDLTLHHNLNRAKAMLLDAKKEIQKKNFGEAQDGVGKAIALLTETRAIPNTTEQIEKQIDNIHTRLLNIQDDVNDLKPSVIREIADLAEDIDQLRNTTPSL
;
A
#
# COMPACT_ATOMS: atom_id res chain seq x y z
N MET A 1 41.51 7.52 62.31
CA MET A 1 41.84 6.75 61.10
C MET A 1 40.57 6.07 60.62
N GLY A 2 39.81 6.70 59.72
CA GLY A 2 38.61 6.13 59.12
C GLY A 2 38.61 6.50 57.64
N TYR A 3 38.87 5.51 56.78
CA TYR A 3 38.87 5.69 55.33
C TYR A 3 37.44 5.50 54.82
N TYR A 4 36.86 6.57 54.27
CA TYR A 4 35.63 6.49 53.48
C TYR A 4 35.98 6.00 52.07
N PHE A 5 35.56 4.80 51.71
CA PHE A 5 35.54 4.35 50.31
C PHE A 5 34.29 4.93 49.65
N GLY A 6 34.48 5.98 48.84
CA GLY A 6 33.45 6.49 47.94
C GLY A 6 33.16 5.47 46.86
N VAL A 7 31.90 5.03 46.79
CA VAL A 7 31.39 4.21 45.70
C VAL A 7 31.46 5.06 44.42
N ALA A 8 32.37 4.74 43.51
CA ALA A 8 32.44 5.39 42.22
C ALA A 8 31.17 5.00 41.44
N ASN A 9 30.20 5.91 41.36
CA ASN A 9 29.15 5.81 40.36
C ASN A 9 29.85 5.81 38.99
N PRO A 10 29.62 4.81 38.11
CA PRO A 10 30.16 4.86 36.77
C PRO A 10 29.54 6.07 36.07
N VAL A 11 30.36 7.09 35.81
CA VAL A 11 30.00 8.17 34.92
C VAL A 11 29.75 7.50 33.58
N LYS A 12 28.47 7.38 33.17
CA LYS A 12 28.13 6.95 31.80
C LYS A 12 28.89 7.87 30.87
N ASP A 13 29.84 7.30 30.13
CA ASP A 13 30.73 8.06 29.27
C ASP A 13 29.87 8.86 28.27
N PRO A 14 29.96 10.20 28.21
CA PRO A 14 29.12 11.02 27.33
C PRO A 14 29.26 10.61 25.85
N VAL A 15 30.39 10.01 25.49
CA VAL A 15 30.64 9.42 24.16
C VAL A 15 29.74 8.20 23.91
N ASP A 16 29.49 7.35 24.91
CA ASP A 16 28.62 6.17 24.77
C ASP A 16 27.14 6.56 24.73
N SER A 17 26.75 7.61 25.45
CA SER A 17 25.40 8.19 25.31
C SER A 17 25.16 8.74 23.92
N LEU A 18 26.15 9.47 23.36
CA LEU A 18 26.06 10.01 22.00
C LEU A 18 26.02 8.90 20.95
N LYS A 19 26.87 7.88 21.05
CA LYS A 19 26.82 6.71 20.14
C LYS A 19 25.46 6.01 20.17
N SER A 20 24.88 5.86 21.36
CA SER A 20 23.55 5.27 21.53
C SER A 20 22.47 6.13 20.87
N GLN A 21 22.49 7.45 21.08
CA GLN A 21 21.54 8.37 20.44
C GLN A 21 21.66 8.37 18.91
N VAL A 22 22.88 8.42 18.38
CA VAL A 22 23.14 8.36 16.93
C VAL A 22 22.64 7.03 16.35
N LYS A 23 22.86 5.91 17.05
CA LYS A 23 22.33 4.61 16.61
C LYS A 23 20.80 4.61 16.57
N THR A 24 20.14 5.09 17.62
CA THR A 24 18.68 5.21 17.67
C THR A 24 18.15 6.10 16.55
N MET A 25 18.74 7.29 16.35
CA MET A 25 18.35 8.21 15.28
C MET A 25 18.54 7.56 13.91
N THR A 26 19.65 6.86 13.68
CA THR A 26 19.92 6.17 12.41
C THR A 26 18.88 5.08 12.16
N SER A 27 18.55 4.26 13.17
CA SER A 27 17.49 3.26 13.07
C SER A 27 16.13 3.90 12.75
N THR A 28 15.75 4.97 13.45
CA THR A 28 14.48 5.67 13.19
C THR A 28 14.42 6.27 11.79
N VAL A 29 15.53 6.83 11.27
CA VAL A 29 15.59 7.38 9.91
C VAL A 29 15.43 6.26 8.88
N ILE A 30 16.10 5.12 9.08
CA ILE A 30 15.99 3.96 8.19
C ILE A 30 14.55 3.41 8.20
N GLU A 31 13.95 3.23 9.37
CA GLU A 31 12.57 2.75 9.53
C GLU A 31 11.59 3.68 8.80
N LYS A 32 11.64 4.99 9.08
CA LYS A 32 10.76 5.97 8.42
C LYS A 32 10.98 6.05 6.91
N SER A 33 12.22 5.93 6.44
CA SER A 33 12.51 5.94 5.00
C SER A 33 11.96 4.69 4.31
N SER A 34 11.96 3.54 5.01
CA SER A 34 11.37 2.31 4.50
C SER A 34 9.85 2.41 4.45
N GLU A 35 9.22 2.88 5.52
CA GLU A 35 7.77 3.14 5.58
C GLU A 35 7.34 4.07 4.45
N PHE A 36 8.07 5.18 4.24
CA PHE A 36 7.82 6.12 3.16
C PHE A 36 7.88 5.47 1.77
N THR A 37 8.85 4.57 1.55
CA THR A 37 8.99 3.87 0.26
C THR A 37 7.82 2.91 0.02
N HIS A 38 7.35 2.24 1.07
CA HIS A 38 6.18 1.36 1.00
C HIS A 38 4.91 2.14 0.70
N ASP A 39 4.69 3.27 1.40
CA ASP A 39 3.53 4.15 1.16
C ASP A 39 3.53 4.68 -0.28
N LEU A 40 4.67 5.17 -0.77
CA LEU A 40 4.79 5.67 -2.14
C LEU A 40 4.45 4.58 -3.16
N THR A 41 4.92 3.36 -2.93
CA THR A 41 4.67 2.21 -3.81
C THR A 41 3.18 1.82 -3.80
N LEU A 42 2.56 1.81 -2.61
CA LEU A 42 1.13 1.55 -2.43
C LEU A 42 0.29 2.58 -3.21
N HIS A 43 0.53 3.88 -2.99
CA HIS A 43 -0.17 4.96 -3.69
C HIS A 43 0.01 4.88 -5.21
N HIS A 44 1.23 4.59 -5.67
CA HIS A 44 1.51 4.43 -7.10
C HIS A 44 0.74 3.27 -7.72
N ASN A 45 0.76 2.11 -7.07
CA ASN A 45 0.06 0.93 -7.57
C ASN A 45 -1.46 1.12 -7.58
N LEU A 46 -2.04 1.72 -6.53
CA LEU A 46 -3.47 2.05 -6.47
C LEU A 46 -3.88 3.00 -7.60
N ASN A 47 -3.09 4.06 -7.85
CA ASN A 47 -3.35 4.99 -8.95
C ASN A 47 -3.30 4.31 -10.33
N ARG A 48 -2.34 3.40 -10.54
CA ARG A 48 -2.25 2.64 -11.79
C ARG A 48 -3.41 1.65 -11.95
N ALA A 49 -3.77 0.93 -10.90
CA ALA A 49 -4.92 0.03 -10.92
C ALA A 49 -6.20 0.79 -11.28
N LYS A 50 -6.44 1.94 -10.64
CA LYS A 50 -7.58 2.82 -10.98
C LYS A 50 -7.57 3.23 -12.45
N ALA A 51 -6.43 3.68 -12.98
CA ALA A 51 -6.31 4.11 -14.37
C ALA A 51 -6.66 2.96 -15.33
N MET A 52 -6.15 1.75 -15.06
CA MET A 52 -6.43 0.56 -15.87
C MET A 52 -7.91 0.18 -15.83
N LEU A 53 -8.59 0.30 -14.69
CA LEU A 53 -10.03 0.08 -14.61
C LEU A 53 -10.84 1.11 -15.39
N LEU A 54 -10.47 2.39 -15.32
CA LEU A 54 -11.12 3.43 -16.09
C LEU A 54 -10.91 3.26 -17.60
N ASP A 55 -9.75 2.79 -18.01
CA ASP A 55 -9.48 2.46 -19.41
C ASP A 55 -10.24 1.20 -19.84
N ALA A 56 -10.27 0.15 -19.03
CA ALA A 56 -11.09 -1.03 -19.28
C ALA A 56 -12.57 -0.67 -19.46
N LYS A 57 -13.11 0.22 -18.61
CA LYS A 57 -14.46 0.77 -18.75
C LYS A 57 -14.69 1.44 -20.13
N LYS A 58 -13.73 2.24 -20.61
CA LYS A 58 -13.83 2.88 -21.94
C LYS A 58 -13.81 1.83 -23.04
N GLU A 59 -12.97 0.80 -22.91
CA GLU A 59 -12.89 -0.28 -23.91
C GLU A 59 -14.18 -1.11 -23.96
N ILE A 60 -14.83 -1.38 -22.82
CA ILE A 60 -16.17 -2.01 -22.81
C ILE A 60 -17.18 -1.15 -23.57
N GLN A 61 -17.18 0.18 -23.36
CA GLN A 61 -18.07 1.09 -24.08
C GLN A 61 -17.80 1.11 -25.60
N LYS A 62 -16.54 0.93 -26.00
CA LYS A 62 -16.13 0.77 -27.40
C LYS A 62 -16.39 -0.64 -27.96
N LYS A 63 -16.88 -1.57 -27.12
CA LYS A 63 -17.08 -3.00 -27.44
C LYS A 63 -15.77 -3.77 -27.70
N ASN A 64 -14.65 -3.26 -27.18
CA ASN A 64 -13.34 -3.89 -27.22
C ASN A 64 -13.12 -4.75 -25.98
N PHE A 65 -13.85 -5.86 -25.87
CA PHE A 65 -13.89 -6.67 -24.65
C PHE A 65 -12.56 -7.37 -24.32
N GLY A 66 -11.76 -7.72 -25.33
CA GLY A 66 -10.43 -8.29 -25.12
C GLY A 66 -9.48 -7.31 -24.42
N GLU A 67 -9.45 -6.05 -24.86
CA GLU A 67 -8.67 -4.98 -24.22
C GLU A 67 -9.20 -4.64 -22.82
N ALA A 68 -10.52 -4.67 -22.64
CA ALA A 68 -11.13 -4.50 -21.32
C ALA A 68 -10.72 -5.60 -20.34
N GLN A 69 -10.73 -6.86 -20.78
CA GLN A 69 -10.31 -8.00 -19.98
C GLN A 69 -8.83 -7.92 -19.61
N ASP A 70 -7.97 -7.56 -20.56
CA ASP A 70 -6.55 -7.34 -20.31
C ASP A 70 -6.32 -6.20 -19.30
N GLY A 71 -7.07 -5.10 -19.43
CA GLY A 71 -7.04 -3.99 -18.47
C GLY A 71 -7.45 -4.41 -17.05
N VAL A 72 -8.52 -5.18 -16.91
CA VAL A 72 -8.96 -5.74 -15.61
C VAL A 72 -7.92 -6.72 -15.06
N GLY A 73 -7.36 -7.60 -15.89
CA GLY A 73 -6.31 -8.55 -15.50
C GLY A 73 -5.04 -7.86 -14.99
N LYS A 74 -4.60 -6.79 -15.66
CA LYS A 74 -3.47 -5.97 -15.21
C LYS A 74 -3.75 -5.27 -13.88
N ALA A 75 -4.97 -4.78 -13.67
CA ALA A 75 -5.38 -4.19 -12.39
C ALA A 75 -5.35 -5.22 -11.25
N ILE A 76 -5.80 -6.46 -11.49
CA ILE A 76 -5.72 -7.58 -10.53
C ILE A 76 -4.27 -7.89 -10.17
N ALA A 77 -3.39 -7.99 -11.18
CA ALA A 77 -1.97 -8.26 -10.95
C ALA A 77 -1.31 -7.16 -10.08
N LEU A 78 -1.58 -5.89 -10.37
CA LEU A 78 -1.08 -4.77 -9.55
C LEU A 78 -1.59 -4.81 -8.12
N LEU A 79 -2.86 -5.15 -7.89
CA LEU A 79 -3.39 -5.25 -6.53
C LEU A 79 -2.81 -6.46 -5.78
N THR A 80 -2.47 -7.54 -6.49
CA THR A 80 -1.74 -8.68 -5.92
C THR A 80 -0.35 -8.25 -5.45
N GLU A 81 0.39 -7.50 -6.27
CA GLU A 81 1.69 -6.93 -5.89
C GLU A 81 1.56 -5.96 -4.70
N THR A 82 0.49 -5.17 -4.69
CA THR A 82 0.20 -4.20 -3.62
C THR A 82 -0.05 -4.88 -2.28
N ARG A 83 -0.70 -6.05 -2.28
CA ARG A 83 -0.92 -6.87 -1.08
C ARG A 83 0.39 -7.39 -0.47
N ALA A 84 1.45 -7.51 -1.27
CA ALA A 84 2.75 -7.97 -0.80
C ALA A 84 3.58 -6.85 -0.14
N ILE A 85 3.10 -5.60 -0.13
CA ILE A 85 3.79 -4.48 0.51
C ILE A 85 3.71 -4.64 2.04
N PRO A 86 4.85 -4.80 2.74
CA PRO A 86 4.84 -4.98 4.18
C PRO A 86 4.49 -3.69 4.92
N ASN A 87 3.90 -3.83 6.11
CA ASN A 87 3.46 -2.75 7.00
C ASN A 87 2.17 -2.02 6.59
N THR A 88 1.34 -2.61 5.74
CA THR A 88 -0.05 -2.17 5.60
C THR A 88 -0.85 -2.47 6.88
N THR A 89 -1.80 -1.61 7.22
CA THR A 89 -2.72 -1.90 8.34
C THR A 89 -3.69 -3.01 7.94
N GLU A 90 -4.16 -3.81 8.90
CA GLU A 90 -5.15 -4.87 8.65
C GLU A 90 -6.42 -4.34 7.94
N GLN A 91 -6.79 -3.08 8.19
CA GLN A 91 -7.91 -2.43 7.51
C GLN A 91 -7.62 -2.20 6.02
N ILE A 92 -6.42 -1.71 5.68
CA ILE A 92 -5.98 -1.49 4.29
C ILE A 92 -5.92 -2.83 3.56
N GLU A 93 -5.35 -3.86 4.18
CA GLU A 93 -5.27 -5.21 3.60
C GLU A 93 -6.65 -5.79 3.28
N LYS A 94 -7.61 -5.67 4.22
CA LYS A 94 -9.00 -6.12 3.98
C LYS A 94 -9.68 -5.36 2.85
N GLN A 95 -9.41 -4.06 2.73
CA GLN A 95 -9.97 -3.25 1.63
C GLN A 95 -9.36 -3.66 0.28
N ILE A 96 -8.05 -3.87 0.22
CA ILE A 96 -7.36 -4.41 -0.98
C ILE A 96 -7.94 -5.78 -1.36
N ASP A 97 -8.10 -6.68 -0.38
CA ASP A 97 -8.65 -8.03 -0.61
C ASP A 97 -10.09 -8.00 -1.12
N ASN A 98 -10.92 -7.09 -0.60
CA ASN A 98 -12.29 -6.90 -1.08
C ASN A 98 -12.31 -6.42 -2.54
N ILE A 99 -11.55 -5.37 -2.85
CA ILE A 99 -11.42 -4.84 -4.22
C ILE A 99 -10.90 -5.92 -5.17
N HIS A 100 -9.88 -6.66 -4.76
CA HIS A 100 -9.29 -7.75 -5.53
C HIS A 100 -10.31 -8.86 -5.82
N THR A 101 -11.05 -9.30 -4.80
CA THR A 101 -12.09 -10.34 -4.96
C THR A 101 -13.21 -9.89 -5.91
N ARG A 102 -13.65 -8.64 -5.79
CA ARG A 102 -14.67 -8.08 -6.70
C ARG A 102 -14.15 -7.95 -8.13
N LEU A 103 -12.88 -7.62 -8.32
CA LEU A 103 -12.27 -7.56 -9.66
C LEU A 103 -12.18 -8.94 -10.32
N LEU A 104 -11.88 -10.00 -9.55
CA LEU A 104 -11.93 -11.36 -10.07
C LEU A 104 -13.32 -11.73 -10.58
N ASN A 105 -14.37 -11.38 -9.83
CA ASN A 105 -15.75 -11.62 -10.28
C ASN A 105 -16.08 -10.83 -11.57
N ILE A 106 -15.63 -9.58 -11.64
CA ILE A 106 -15.83 -8.73 -12.83
C ILE A 106 -15.07 -9.28 -14.03
N GLN A 107 -13.88 -9.84 -13.84
CA GLN A 107 -13.11 -10.44 -14.93
C GLN A 107 -13.91 -11.54 -15.64
N ASP A 108 -14.68 -12.32 -14.88
CA ASP A 108 -15.60 -13.32 -15.42
C ASP A 108 -16.82 -12.66 -16.08
N ASP A 109 -17.41 -11.64 -15.44
CA ASP A 109 -18.59 -10.93 -15.95
C ASP A 109 -18.33 -10.09 -17.22
N VAL A 110 -17.09 -9.65 -17.44
CA VAL A 110 -16.64 -8.99 -18.69
C VAL A 110 -16.79 -9.94 -19.88
N ASN A 111 -16.55 -11.25 -19.68
CA ASN A 111 -16.75 -12.26 -20.73
C ASN A 111 -18.24 -12.44 -21.07
N ASP A 112 -19.10 -12.32 -20.07
CA ASP A 112 -20.56 -12.48 -20.19
C ASP A 112 -21.27 -11.20 -20.67
N LEU A 113 -20.53 -10.12 -20.92
CA LEU A 113 -21.05 -8.83 -21.43
C LEU A 113 -22.17 -8.23 -20.56
N LYS A 114 -22.14 -8.50 -19.25
CA LYS A 114 -23.21 -8.02 -18.36
C LYS A 114 -23.20 -6.49 -18.32
N PRO A 115 -24.34 -5.82 -18.54
CA PRO A 115 -24.42 -4.35 -18.47
C PRO A 115 -24.01 -3.77 -17.10
N SER A 116 -24.06 -4.57 -16.04
CA SER A 116 -23.65 -4.19 -14.69
C SER A 116 -22.13 -3.94 -14.58
N VAL A 117 -21.31 -4.57 -15.42
CA VAL A 117 -19.84 -4.51 -15.37
C VAL A 117 -19.32 -3.08 -15.44
N ILE A 118 -19.89 -2.23 -16.30
CA ILE A 118 -19.47 -0.83 -16.44
C ILE A 118 -19.66 -0.06 -15.13
N ARG A 119 -20.76 -0.33 -14.42
CA ARG A 119 -21.05 0.28 -13.13
C ARG A 119 -20.12 -0.26 -12.07
N GLU A 120 -19.95 -1.58 -12.00
CA GLU A 120 -19.11 -2.22 -10.99
C GLU A 120 -17.63 -1.81 -11.11
N ILE A 121 -17.11 -1.66 -12.35
CA ILE A 121 -15.77 -1.11 -12.59
C ILE A 121 -15.65 0.34 -12.10
N ALA A 122 -16.71 1.14 -12.28
CA ALA A 122 -16.72 2.52 -11.79
C ALA A 122 -16.74 2.58 -10.26
N ASP A 123 -17.56 1.74 -9.63
CA ASP A 123 -17.65 1.63 -8.17
C ASP A 123 -16.30 1.19 -7.58
N LEU A 124 -15.61 0.22 -8.21
CA LEU A 124 -14.28 -0.20 -7.77
C LEU A 124 -13.20 0.88 -7.98
N ALA A 125 -13.29 1.65 -9.06
CA ALA A 125 -12.38 2.76 -9.26
C ALA A 125 -12.57 3.86 -8.19
N GLU A 126 -13.79 4.01 -7.65
CA GLU A 126 -14.07 4.87 -6.51
C GLU A 126 -13.57 4.25 -5.20
N ASP A 127 -13.77 2.96 -4.97
CA ASP A 127 -13.24 2.25 -3.80
C ASP A 127 -11.71 2.34 -3.70
N ILE A 128 -11.01 2.20 -4.84
CA ILE A 128 -9.55 2.40 -4.91
C ILE A 128 -9.17 3.85 -4.58
N ASP A 129 -9.98 4.83 -5.01
CA ASP A 129 -9.75 6.24 -4.70
C ASP A 129 -9.93 6.53 -3.21
N GLN A 130 -10.97 5.95 -2.60
CA GLN A 130 -11.21 6.03 -1.18
C GLN A 130 -10.10 5.36 -0.39
N LEU A 131 -9.68 4.15 -0.79
CA LEU A 131 -8.55 3.44 -0.18
C LEU A 131 -7.25 4.28 -0.24
N ARG A 132 -6.98 4.92 -1.37
CA ARG A 132 -5.85 5.84 -1.50
C ARG A 132 -5.97 7.00 -0.49
N ASN A 133 -7.16 7.59 -0.36
CA ASN A 133 -7.36 8.74 0.53
C ASN A 133 -7.35 8.36 2.02
N THR A 134 -7.70 7.12 2.37
CA THR A 134 -7.65 6.61 3.76
C THR A 134 -6.29 6.07 4.13
N THR A 135 -5.50 5.64 3.14
CA THR A 135 -4.08 5.37 3.32
C THR A 135 -3.38 6.71 3.60
N PRO A 136 -2.65 6.86 4.72
CA PRO A 136 -1.93 8.09 4.97
C PRO A 136 -1.03 8.38 3.76
N SER A 137 -1.32 9.49 3.08
CA SER A 137 -0.29 10.24 2.37
C SER A 137 0.16 11.27 3.39
N LEU A 138 1.43 11.19 3.78
CA LEU A 138 2.03 12.21 4.64
C LEU A 138 1.79 13.62 4.07
#